data_AF-A6BGD8-F1
#
_entry.id   AF-A6BGD8-F1
#
_cell.length_a   1.000
_cell.length_b   1.000
_cell.length_c   1.000
_cell.angle_alpha   90.00
_cell.angle_beta   90.00
_cell.angle_gamma   90.00
#
_symmetry.space_group_name_H-M   'P 1'
#
loop_
_entity.id
_entity.type
_entity.pdbx_description
1 polymer ?
#
loop_
_entity_poly.entity_id
_entity_poly.type
_entity_poly.pdbx_seq_one_letter_code
_entity_poly.pdbx_strand_id
1 'polypeptide(L)'
;MKTKKIAAVLLTCIMAIGLMAGCGASNTNQSASNTENTSTGNGKTLVVYYSASGNTKDVAEKIAKITEADLFEIEPVEPYTDDDLDWTDDDSRVSREHDDESLRDVELVSTTVDNWDSYDTVYIGYPKMEYSL
;
A
#
# COMPACT_ATOMS: atom_id res chain seq x y z
N MET A 1 38.58 -0.79 -10.37
CA MET A 1 38.77 0.52 -9.72
C MET A 1 38.62 1.62 -10.77
N LYS A 2 37.71 2.58 -10.58
CA LYS A 2 37.78 3.97 -11.12
C LYS A 2 36.58 4.81 -10.65
N THR A 3 36.83 5.43 -9.50
CA THR A 3 36.36 6.68 -8.87
C THR A 3 35.20 7.52 -9.45
N LYS A 4 34.36 7.94 -8.49
CA LYS A 4 33.31 8.97 -8.45
C LYS A 4 33.80 10.39 -8.77
N LYS A 5 32.91 11.29 -9.20
CA LYS A 5 33.07 12.76 -9.06
C LYS A 5 31.73 13.44 -8.74
N ILE A 6 31.70 14.10 -7.58
CA ILE A 6 30.72 15.08 -7.12
C ILE A 6 31.27 16.46 -7.51
N ALA A 7 30.42 17.39 -7.95
CA ALA A 7 30.78 18.79 -8.09
C ALA A 7 29.71 19.68 -7.45
N ALA A 8 30.11 20.32 -6.35
CA ALA A 8 29.43 21.42 -5.70
C ALA A 8 29.89 22.75 -6.33
N VAL A 9 28.98 23.72 -6.47
CA VAL A 9 29.35 25.13 -6.68
C VAL A 9 28.43 26.01 -5.85
N LEU A 10 28.99 26.53 -4.76
CA LEU A 10 28.54 27.70 -4.01
C LEU A 10 28.97 28.96 -4.77
N LEU A 11 28.08 29.93 -4.96
CA LEU A 11 28.50 31.32 -5.19
C LEU A 11 27.50 32.31 -4.58
N THR A 12 28.01 32.98 -3.56
CA THR A 12 27.47 34.07 -2.74
C THR A 12 27.17 35.35 -3.53
N CYS A 13 26.22 36.17 -3.05
CA CYS A 13 26.43 37.62 -2.89
C CYS A 13 25.35 38.27 -2.01
N ILE A 14 25.82 38.94 -0.97
CA ILE A 14 25.10 39.79 -0.02
C ILE A 14 24.95 41.19 -0.62
N MET A 15 23.79 41.84 -0.49
CA MET A 15 23.75 43.30 -0.33
C MET A 15 22.42 43.76 0.29
N ALA A 16 22.55 44.67 1.24
CA ALA A 16 21.53 45.08 2.20
C ALA A 16 20.94 46.47 1.88
N ILE A 17 19.83 46.75 2.58
CA ILE A 17 19.25 48.07 2.94
C ILE A 17 18.13 48.59 2.03
N GLY A 18 16.92 48.58 2.60
CA GLY A 18 15.77 49.37 2.19
C GLY A 18 14.76 49.44 3.34
N LEU A 19 14.93 50.40 4.23
CA LEU A 19 13.99 50.75 5.29
C LEU A 19 12.72 51.35 4.65
N MET A 20 11.59 50.68 4.79
CA MET A 20 10.29 51.34 4.78
C MET A 20 9.51 50.93 6.02
N ALA A 21 9.19 51.95 6.82
CA ALA A 21 8.35 51.87 7.99
C ALA A 21 6.91 51.53 7.56
N GLY A 22 6.42 50.39 8.02
CA GLY A 22 5.03 49.99 7.91
C GLY A 22 4.64 49.23 9.17
N CYS A 23 3.97 49.90 10.10
CA CYS A 23 3.34 49.27 11.25
C CYS A 23 2.12 48.49 10.76
N GLY A 24 2.19 47.16 10.79
CA GLY A 24 1.08 46.24 10.57
C GLY A 24 1.30 45.02 11.46
N ALA A 25 0.34 44.74 12.32
CA ALA A 25 0.44 43.76 13.38
C ALA A 25 0.56 42.30 12.86
N SER A 26 1.45 41.55 13.53
CA SER A 26 1.37 40.11 13.82
C SER A 26 1.82 39.08 12.77
N ASN A 27 3.01 38.56 13.05
CA ASN A 27 3.55 37.19 12.88
C ASN A 27 3.69 36.55 11.50
N THR A 28 4.97 36.43 11.13
CA THR A 28 5.58 35.50 10.19
C THR A 28 5.33 34.02 10.47
N ASN A 29 5.21 33.30 9.35
CA ASN A 29 5.75 31.98 9.06
C ASN A 29 5.08 30.70 9.59
N GLN A 30 4.93 29.84 8.59
CA GLN A 30 5.06 28.39 8.64
C GLN A 30 3.78 27.62 8.92
N SER A 31 3.15 27.25 7.81
CA SER A 31 2.69 25.89 7.51
C SER A 31 2.85 24.91 8.69
N ALA A 32 1.80 24.82 9.50
CA ALA A 32 1.49 23.64 10.29
C ALA A 32 0.67 22.73 9.37
N SER A 33 1.25 21.65 8.86
CA SER A 33 1.24 20.32 9.48
C SER A 33 -0.16 19.88 9.88
N ASN A 34 -0.74 19.01 9.05
CA ASN A 34 -1.36 17.81 9.58
C ASN A 34 -0.89 16.62 8.74
N THR A 35 0.42 16.34 8.82
CA THR A 35 0.83 14.94 8.80
C THR A 35 0.36 14.41 10.14
N GLU A 36 -0.81 13.78 10.17
CA GLU A 36 -1.12 12.80 11.20
C GLU A 36 -0.11 11.66 11.02
N ASN A 37 1.09 11.85 11.56
CA ASN A 37 1.91 10.76 12.02
C ASN A 37 1.19 10.23 13.25
N THR A 38 0.15 9.46 12.99
CA THR A 38 -0.33 8.45 13.93
C THR A 38 0.74 7.36 13.92
N SER A 39 1.88 7.66 14.54
CA SER A 39 2.80 6.67 15.10
C SER A 39 2.06 6.00 16.25
N THR A 40 1.11 5.12 15.93
CA THR A 40 0.40 4.32 16.92
C THR A 40 0.80 2.88 16.72
N GLY A 41 1.73 2.45 17.58
CA GLY A 41 2.30 1.11 17.64
C GLY A 41 3.67 1.04 16.98
N ASN A 42 4.74 0.88 17.76
CA ASN A 42 6.07 0.45 17.27
C ASN A 42 6.07 -1.01 16.77
N GLY A 43 4.91 -1.50 16.34
CA GLY A 43 4.70 -2.88 15.99
C GLY A 43 4.87 -3.11 14.51
N LYS A 44 5.44 -4.26 14.12
CA LYS A 44 5.56 -4.57 12.69
C LYS A 44 4.16 -4.77 12.11
N THR A 45 3.98 -4.27 10.90
CA THR A 45 2.73 -4.43 10.15
C THR A 45 2.97 -5.36 8.96
N LEU A 46 2.00 -6.21 8.69
CA LEU A 46 1.92 -7.05 7.50
C LEU A 46 0.66 -6.69 6.70
N VAL A 47 0.79 -6.60 5.38
CA VAL A 47 -0.34 -6.53 4.46
C VAL A 47 -0.40 -7.83 3.67
N VAL A 48 -1.40 -8.66 3.98
CA VAL A 48 -1.74 -9.87 3.25
C VAL A 48 -2.81 -9.53 2.22
N TYR A 49 -2.67 -9.98 0.97
CA TYR A 49 -3.69 -9.71 -0.04
C TYR A 49 -3.81 -10.77 -1.12
N TYR A 50 -5.00 -10.92 -1.70
CA TYR A 50 -5.24 -11.61 -2.96
C TYR A 50 -5.69 -10.62 -4.03
N SER A 51 -5.26 -10.79 -5.28
CA SER A 51 -5.59 -9.89 -6.38
C SER A 51 -5.63 -10.59 -7.74
N ALA A 52 -6.81 -10.93 -8.24
CA ALA A 52 -6.97 -11.56 -9.56
C ALA A 52 -6.58 -10.61 -10.72
N SER A 53 -7.05 -9.36 -10.69
CA SER A 53 -6.92 -8.39 -11.79
C SER A 53 -6.05 -7.16 -11.45
N GLY A 54 -5.28 -7.22 -10.36
CA GLY A 54 -4.34 -6.16 -9.95
C GLY A 54 -4.90 -5.03 -9.09
N ASN A 55 -6.22 -4.81 -9.05
CA ASN A 55 -6.80 -3.69 -8.30
C ASN A 55 -6.49 -3.74 -6.79
N THR A 56 -6.61 -4.91 -6.16
CA THR A 56 -6.32 -5.08 -4.74
C THR A 56 -4.82 -4.93 -4.47
N LYS A 57 -3.98 -5.42 -5.38
CA LYS A 57 -2.52 -5.25 -5.32
C LYS A 57 -2.13 -3.78 -5.26
N ASP A 58 -2.68 -2.96 -6.15
CA ASP A 58 -2.43 -1.51 -6.17
C ASP A 58 -2.77 -0.82 -4.85
N VAL A 59 -3.80 -1.29 -4.14
CA VAL A 59 -4.19 -0.75 -2.83
C VAL A 59 -3.28 -1.31 -1.72
N ALA A 60 -2.96 -2.60 -1.76
CA ALA A 60 -2.07 -3.25 -0.79
C ALA A 60 -0.69 -2.60 -0.80
N GLU A 61 -0.12 -2.34 -1.98
CA GLU A 61 1.17 -1.65 -2.13
C GLU A 61 1.13 -0.22 -1.59
N LYS A 62 0.00 0.50 -1.77
CA LYS A 62 -0.19 1.85 -1.19
C LYS A 62 -0.24 1.80 0.33
N ILE A 63 -0.98 0.87 0.90
CA ILE A 63 -1.06 0.68 2.36
C ILE A 63 0.33 0.36 2.90
N ALA A 64 0.99 -0.65 2.33
CA ALA A 64 2.32 -1.06 2.79
C ALA A 64 3.35 0.07 2.72
N LYS A 65 3.29 0.92 1.68
CA LYS A 65 4.14 2.10 1.58
C LYS A 65 3.87 3.14 2.67
N ILE A 66 2.61 3.36 3.04
CA ILE A 66 2.22 4.34 4.07
C ILE A 66 2.57 3.84 5.47
N THR A 67 2.42 2.54 5.70
CA THR A 67 2.61 1.92 7.02
C THR A 67 4.00 1.30 7.22
N GLU A 68 4.87 1.38 6.20
CA GLU A 68 6.16 0.68 6.16
C GLU A 68 6.01 -0.84 6.45
N ALA A 69 4.93 -1.44 5.93
CA ALA A 69 4.61 -2.85 6.18
C ALA A 69 5.31 -3.80 5.21
N ASP A 70 5.49 -5.04 5.66
CA ASP A 70 5.81 -6.16 4.79
C ASP A 70 4.57 -6.52 3.95
N LEU A 71 4.79 -7.12 2.76
CA LEU A 71 3.73 -7.57 1.86
C LEU A 71 3.76 -9.09 1.72
N PHE A 72 2.59 -9.71 1.72
CA PHE A 72 2.41 -11.12 1.37
C PHE A 72 1.23 -11.27 0.41
N GLU A 73 1.52 -11.70 -0.82
CA GLU A 73 0.51 -11.99 -1.84
C GLU A 73 0.06 -13.46 -1.68
N ILE A 74 -1.24 -13.67 -1.56
CA ILE A 74 -1.86 -14.99 -1.62
C ILE A 74 -1.97 -15.33 -3.11
N GLU A 75 -1.19 -16.31 -3.55
CA GLU A 75 -1.16 -16.76 -4.94
C GLU A 75 -1.71 -18.19 -5.03
N PRO A 76 -2.84 -18.41 -5.72
CA PRO A 76 -3.29 -19.74 -6.09
C PRO A 76 -2.24 -20.43 -6.98
N VAL A 77 -2.04 -21.74 -6.80
CA VAL A 77 -1.21 -22.56 -7.71
C VAL A 77 -1.78 -22.55 -9.12
N GLU A 78 -3.12 -22.58 -9.22
CA GLU A 78 -3.87 -22.38 -10.45
C GLU A 78 -4.52 -20.99 -10.45
N PRO A 79 -3.91 -19.99 -11.13
CA PRO A 79 -4.44 -18.65 -11.21
C PRO A 79 -5.83 -18.62 -11.87
N TYR A 80 -6.68 -17.70 -11.41
CA TYR A 80 -8.00 -17.49 -11.99
C TYR A 80 -7.85 -16.84 -13.36
N THR A 81 -8.51 -17.43 -14.36
CA THR A 81 -8.63 -16.89 -15.71
C THR A 81 -9.75 -15.86 -15.81
N ASP A 82 -9.85 -15.14 -16.94
CA ASP A 82 -10.96 -14.21 -17.16
C ASP A 82 -12.32 -14.93 -17.19
N ASP A 83 -12.38 -16.15 -17.75
CA ASP A 83 -13.59 -16.98 -17.77
C ASP A 83 -13.95 -17.48 -16.36
N ASP A 84 -12.96 -17.82 -15.55
CA ASP A 84 -13.18 -18.21 -14.14
C ASP A 84 -13.80 -17.08 -13.31
N LEU A 85 -13.50 -15.83 -13.67
CA LEU A 85 -13.94 -14.61 -12.97
C LEU A 85 -15.28 -14.07 -13.49
N ASP A 86 -15.86 -14.69 -14.54
CA ASP A 86 -17.15 -14.28 -15.08
C ASP A 86 -18.29 -14.68 -14.14
N TRP A 87 -18.61 -13.78 -13.21
CA TRP A 87 -19.72 -13.93 -12.27
C TRP A 87 -21.10 -13.94 -12.95
N THR A 88 -21.20 -13.61 -14.25
CA THR A 88 -22.46 -13.71 -15.00
C THR A 88 -22.70 -15.10 -15.58
N ASP A 89 -21.69 -15.97 -15.54
CA ASP A 89 -21.79 -17.39 -15.84
C ASP A 89 -21.90 -18.18 -14.53
N ASP A 90 -23.04 -18.86 -14.33
CA ASP A 90 -23.31 -19.69 -13.15
C ASP A 90 -22.35 -20.91 -13.07
N ASP A 91 -21.78 -21.33 -14.19
CA ASP A 91 -20.82 -22.44 -14.26
C ASP A 91 -19.35 -21.98 -14.09
N SER A 92 -19.09 -20.67 -14.02
CA SER A 92 -17.73 -20.16 -13.78
C SER A 92 -17.19 -20.62 -12.44
N ARG A 93 -15.85 -20.65 -12.33
CA ARG A 93 -15.20 -21.08 -11.10
C ARG A 93 -15.60 -20.22 -9.89
N VAL A 94 -15.64 -18.89 -10.02
CA VAL A 94 -16.05 -18.01 -8.91
C VAL A 94 -17.50 -18.20 -8.50
N SER A 95 -18.41 -18.39 -9.45
CA SER A 95 -19.84 -18.64 -9.18
C SER A 95 -20.01 -19.97 -8.42
N ARG A 96 -19.37 -21.04 -8.91
CA ARG A 96 -19.41 -22.36 -8.26
C ARG A 96 -18.79 -22.35 -6.87
N GLU A 97 -17.62 -21.73 -6.70
CA GLU A 97 -16.95 -21.60 -5.39
C GLU A 97 -17.76 -20.75 -4.42
N HIS A 98 -18.53 -19.76 -4.90
CA HIS A 98 -19.43 -19.00 -4.06
C HIS A 98 -20.62 -19.82 -3.58
N ASP A 99 -21.27 -20.55 -4.47
CA ASP A 99 -22.46 -21.33 -4.15
C ASP A 99 -22.15 -22.60 -3.34
N ASP A 100 -20.97 -23.20 -3.53
CA ASP A 100 -20.52 -24.39 -2.82
C ASP A 100 -19.20 -24.14 -2.07
N GLU A 101 -19.30 -23.97 -0.75
CA GLU A 101 -18.12 -23.74 0.10
C GLU A 101 -17.11 -24.88 0.07
N SER A 102 -17.52 -26.12 -0.29
CA SER A 102 -16.62 -27.25 -0.38
C SER A 102 -15.62 -27.13 -1.55
N LEU A 103 -15.90 -26.24 -2.50
CA LEU A 103 -15.02 -25.93 -3.63
C LEU A 103 -13.99 -24.84 -3.30
N ARG A 104 -14.06 -24.20 -2.12
CA ARG A 104 -13.17 -23.09 -1.73
C ARG A 104 -11.80 -23.52 -1.20
N ASP A 105 -11.50 -24.82 -1.19
CA ASP A 105 -10.16 -25.33 -0.84
C ASP A 105 -9.21 -25.16 -2.03
N VAL A 106 -8.62 -23.96 -2.12
CA VAL A 106 -7.72 -23.56 -3.21
C VAL A 106 -6.27 -23.78 -2.80
N GLU A 107 -5.54 -24.59 -3.58
CA GLU A 107 -4.11 -24.80 -3.36
C GLU A 107 -3.33 -23.49 -3.59
N LEU A 108 -2.47 -23.12 -2.63
CA LEU A 108 -1.69 -21.89 -2.66
C LEU A 108 -0.20 -22.18 -2.86
N VAL A 109 0.48 -21.28 -3.58
CA VAL A 109 1.94 -21.34 -3.80
C VAL A 109 2.71 -21.31 -2.48
N SER A 110 2.22 -20.53 -1.52
CA SER A 110 2.71 -20.51 -0.14
C SER A 110 1.57 -20.23 0.83
N THR A 111 1.63 -20.88 1.99
CA THR A 111 0.72 -20.66 3.14
C THR A 111 1.46 -20.14 4.37
N THR A 112 2.78 -19.93 4.25
CA THR A 112 3.64 -19.57 5.39
C THR A 112 4.20 -18.18 5.18
N VAL A 113 4.07 -17.38 6.23
CA VAL A 113 4.73 -16.08 6.37
C VAL A 113 5.81 -16.23 7.45
N ASP A 114 7.03 -15.84 7.10
CA ASP A 114 8.16 -15.91 8.03
C ASP A 114 7.97 -14.93 9.20
N ASN A 115 8.37 -15.35 10.41
CA ASN A 115 8.33 -14.53 11.63
C ASN A 115 6.92 -13.99 11.96
N TRP A 116 5.89 -14.81 11.78
CA TRP A 116 4.49 -14.45 12.05
C TRP A 116 4.28 -13.75 13.40
N ASP A 117 4.92 -14.28 14.47
CA ASP A 117 4.83 -13.75 15.83
C ASP A 117 5.41 -12.32 16.00
N SER A 118 6.11 -11.80 14.99
CA SER A 118 6.68 -10.44 15.02
C SER A 118 5.70 -9.35 14.60
N TYR A 119 4.57 -9.71 13.98
CA TYR A 119 3.59 -8.75 13.48
C TYR A 119 2.52 -8.45 14.53
N ASP A 120 2.33 -7.16 14.81
CA ASP A 120 1.31 -6.68 15.74
C ASP A 120 0.01 -6.29 15.01
N THR A 121 0.10 -6.01 13.72
CA THR A 121 -1.03 -5.62 12.88
C THR A 121 -0.96 -6.35 11.55
N VAL A 122 -2.07 -6.97 11.16
CA VAL A 122 -2.23 -7.63 9.87
C VAL A 122 -3.42 -7.02 9.14
N TYR A 123 -3.18 -6.41 8.00
CA TYR A 123 -4.22 -6.04 7.04
C TYR A 123 -4.47 -7.20 6.09
N ILE A 124 -5.73 -7.48 5.78
CA ILE A 124 -6.14 -8.51 4.82
C ILE A 124 -6.96 -7.84 3.70
N GLY A 125 -6.44 -7.87 2.48
CA GLY A 125 -7.06 -7.30 1.29
C GLY A 125 -7.55 -8.36 0.32
N TYR A 126 -8.77 -8.21 -0.20
CA TYR A 126 -9.33 -9.07 -1.23
C TYR A 126 -10.34 -8.28 -2.08
N PRO A 127 -10.55 -8.67 -3.35
CA PRO A 127 -11.60 -8.05 -4.17
C PRO A 127 -12.98 -8.35 -3.57
N LYS A 128 -13.88 -7.36 -3.56
CA LYS A 128 -15.30 -7.62 -3.32
C LYS A 128 -15.83 -8.40 -4.52
N MET A 129 -16.29 -9.63 -4.29
CA MET A 129 -17.10 -10.34 -5.28
C MET A 129 -18.56 -9.94 -5.05
N GLU A 130 -19.17 -9.29 -6.05
CA GLU A 130 -20.55 -8.83 -5.98
C GLU A 130 -21.47 -9.89 -6.59
N TYR A 131 -22.43 -10.35 -5.80
CA TYR A 131 -23.53 -11.19 -6.27
C TYR A 131 -24.78 -10.31 -6.30
N SER A 132 -25.46 -10.24 -7.44
CA SER A 132 -26.77 -9.60 -7.51
C SER A 132 -27.78 -10.51 -6.83
N LEU A 133 -28.39 -10.02 -5.75
CA LEU A 133 -29.62 -10.59 -5.17
C LEU A 133 -30.82 -10.35 -6.09
#